data_AF-A0A1V4IIM5-F1
#
_entry.id   AF-A0A1V4IIM5-F1
#
_cell.length_a   1.000
_cell.length_b   1.000
_cell.length_c   1.000
_cell.angle_alpha   90.00
_cell.angle_beta   90.00
_cell.angle_gamma   90.00
#
_symmetry.space_group_name_H-M   'P 1'
#
loop_
_entity.id
_entity.type
_entity.pdbx_description
1 polymer ?
#
loop_
_entity_poly.entity_id
_entity_poly.type
_entity_poly.pdbx_seq_one_letter_code
_entity_poly.pdbx_strand_id
1 'polypeptide(L)'
;MRSLTHGEVSFKRMCHLIKKYINAAQDYKYHITVGTDSQNYDITKVVVVVAVWRVGSGGIFFYDVRKVTKITNIRQKLFYETSLSIEMAQKLSSYLEINNSNCDIAIHIDAGNDGPSSSVIPEIVGWVKGSGFNCNTKPDSYAASSIANKYSK
;
A
#
# COMPACT_ATOMS: atom_id res chain seq x y z
N MET A 1 -9.73 -8.68 -3.15
CA MET A 1 -8.34 -8.47 -3.63
C MET A 1 -8.15 -9.28 -4.91
N ARG A 2 -7.28 -8.82 -5.81
CA ARG A 2 -6.90 -9.45 -7.06
C ARG A 2 -5.40 -9.71 -7.06
N SER A 3 -4.98 -10.81 -7.68
CA SER A 3 -3.59 -11.20 -7.92
C SER A 3 -3.44 -11.62 -9.37
N LEU A 4 -2.31 -11.26 -10.01
CA LEU A 4 -2.04 -11.74 -11.38
C LEU A 4 -1.89 -13.27 -11.43
N THR A 5 -1.34 -13.87 -10.37
CA THR A 5 -1.05 -15.30 -10.31
C THR A 5 -2.24 -16.12 -9.83
N HIS A 6 -3.09 -15.55 -8.96
CA HIS A 6 -4.15 -16.30 -8.26
C HIS A 6 -5.57 -15.81 -8.54
N GLY A 7 -5.76 -14.81 -9.40
CA GLY A 7 -7.08 -14.23 -9.67
C GLY A 7 -7.66 -13.50 -8.47
N GLU A 8 -8.98 -13.61 -8.27
CA GLU A 8 -9.65 -13.02 -7.12
C GLU A 8 -9.40 -13.82 -5.85
N VAL A 9 -8.99 -13.12 -4.79
CA VAL A 9 -8.71 -13.70 -3.48
C VAL A 9 -9.35 -12.86 -2.37
N SER A 10 -9.85 -13.56 -1.36
CA SER A 10 -10.30 -12.93 -0.12
C SER A 10 -9.11 -12.36 0.66
N PHE A 11 -9.37 -11.44 1.60
CA PHE A 11 -8.32 -10.90 2.48
C PHE A 11 -7.58 -12.02 3.23
N LYS A 12 -8.31 -12.97 3.84
CA LYS A 12 -7.70 -14.12 4.55
C LYS A 12 -6.83 -14.96 3.62
N ARG A 13 -7.27 -15.19 2.37
CA ARG A 13 -6.50 -15.96 1.38
C ARG A 13 -5.24 -15.22 0.97
N MET A 14 -5.31 -13.91 0.75
CA MET A 14 -4.14 -13.06 0.50
C MET A 14 -3.12 -13.18 1.63
N CYS A 15 -3.54 -13.01 2.89
CA CYS A 15 -2.62 -13.12 4.04
C CYS A 15 -1.99 -14.51 4.13
N HIS A 16 -2.74 -15.58 3.86
CA HIS A 16 -2.18 -16.93 3.80
C HIS A 16 -1.13 -17.09 2.69
N LEU A 17 -1.37 -16.52 1.51
CA LEU A 17 -0.40 -16.52 0.40
C LEU A 17 0.87 -15.74 0.76
N ILE A 18 0.73 -14.60 1.45
CA ILE A 18 1.86 -13.81 1.96
C ILE A 18 2.68 -14.64 2.96
N LYS A 19 2.04 -15.25 3.97
CA LYS A 19 2.73 -16.15 4.92
C LYS A 19 3.45 -17.28 4.20
N LYS A 20 2.80 -17.91 3.22
CA LYS A 20 3.41 -18.98 2.40
C LYS A 20 4.63 -18.47 1.63
N TYR A 21 4.56 -17.28 1.04
CA TYR A 21 5.66 -16.67 0.30
C TYR A 21 6.87 -16.36 1.20
N ILE A 22 6.63 -15.84 2.41
CA ILE A 22 7.69 -15.55 3.39
C ILE A 22 8.31 -16.85 3.90
N ASN A 23 7.49 -17.83 4.29
CA ASN A 23 7.96 -19.11 4.84
C ASN A 23 8.73 -19.97 3.83
N ALA A 24 8.55 -19.74 2.52
CA ALA A 24 9.29 -20.47 1.50
C ALA A 24 10.80 -20.14 1.48
N ALA A 25 11.23 -19.02 2.07
CA ALA A 25 12.65 -18.68 2.19
C ALA A 25 12.87 -17.69 3.35
N GLN A 26 13.02 -18.19 4.58
CA GLN A 26 13.06 -17.37 5.81
C GLN A 26 14.37 -16.58 6.00
N ASP A 27 15.44 -16.97 5.31
CA ASP A 27 16.75 -16.30 5.38
C ASP A 27 16.78 -14.94 4.65
N TYR A 28 15.73 -14.64 3.90
CA TYR A 28 15.59 -13.37 3.19
C TYR A 28 14.92 -12.31 4.05
N LYS A 29 15.24 -11.05 3.75
CA LYS A 29 14.48 -9.89 4.25
C LYS A 29 13.27 -9.63 3.35
N TYR A 30 12.15 -9.27 3.99
CA TYR A 30 10.90 -8.97 3.32
C TYR A 30 10.39 -7.59 3.68
N HIS A 31 10.03 -6.81 2.68
CA HIS A 31 9.35 -5.54 2.84
C HIS A 31 7.91 -5.70 2.40
N ILE A 32 6.97 -5.57 3.33
CA ILE A 32 5.55 -5.46 3.01
C ILE A 32 5.23 -3.99 2.85
N THR A 33 4.57 -3.67 1.76
CA THR A 33 4.28 -2.29 1.41
C THR A 33 2.83 -2.13 1.05
N VAL A 34 2.18 -1.14 1.64
CA VAL A 34 0.81 -0.76 1.30
C VAL A 34 0.82 0.60 0.64
N GLY A 35 0.16 0.73 -0.51
CA GLY A 35 0.00 2.02 -1.19
C GLY A 35 -1.37 2.13 -1.80
N THR A 36 -1.93 3.34 -1.79
CA THR A 36 -3.21 3.62 -2.44
C THR A 36 -3.03 4.77 -3.42
N ASP A 37 -3.64 4.65 -4.58
CA ASP A 37 -3.78 5.74 -5.55
C ASP A 37 -5.22 5.80 -6.03
N SER A 38 -5.67 6.97 -6.45
CA SER A 38 -7.00 7.14 -7.00
C SER A 38 -7.02 8.04 -8.22
N GLN A 39 -8.01 7.85 -9.10
CA GLN A 39 -8.16 8.61 -10.33
C GLN A 39 -9.62 9.03 -10.50
N ASN A 40 -9.82 10.31 -10.83
CA ASN A 40 -11.15 10.87 -11.05
C ASN A 40 -11.61 10.65 -12.48
N TYR A 41 -12.79 10.05 -12.63
CA TYR A 41 -13.59 10.02 -13.85
C TYR A 41 -14.95 10.66 -13.55
N ASP A 42 -16.07 10.02 -13.91
CA ASP A 42 -17.41 10.35 -13.42
C ASP A 42 -17.53 10.08 -11.91
N ILE A 43 -16.83 9.04 -11.46
CA ILE A 43 -16.61 8.65 -10.06
C ILE A 43 -15.10 8.54 -9.80
N THR A 44 -14.69 8.55 -8.53
CA THR A 44 -13.28 8.30 -8.19
C THR A 44 -13.03 6.80 -8.12
N LYS A 45 -12.13 6.30 -8.97
CA LYS A 45 -11.62 4.93 -8.94
C LYS A 45 -10.41 4.90 -8.00
N VAL A 46 -10.46 4.05 -6.98
CA VAL A 46 -9.44 3.96 -5.94
C VAL A 46 -8.83 2.58 -5.98
N VAL A 47 -7.50 2.49 -5.97
CA VAL A 47 -6.77 1.23 -5.98
C VAL A 47 -5.89 1.14 -4.75
N VAL A 48 -6.15 0.15 -3.91
CA VAL A 48 -5.32 -0.21 -2.76
C VAL A 48 -4.41 -1.36 -3.16
N VAL A 49 -3.11 -1.24 -2.94
CA VAL A 49 -2.09 -2.24 -3.27
C VAL A 49 -1.43 -2.74 -2.00
N VAL A 50 -1.20 -4.05 -1.93
CA VAL A 50 -0.31 -4.71 -0.98
C VAL A 50 0.78 -5.40 -1.78
N ALA A 51 2.02 -4.94 -1.66
CA ALA A 51 3.19 -5.54 -2.28
C ALA A 51 4.06 -6.21 -1.21
N VAL A 52 4.70 -7.32 -1.56
CA VAL A 52 5.68 -8.03 -0.72
C VAL A 52 6.92 -8.23 -1.55
N TRP A 53 7.97 -7.49 -1.19
CA TRP A 53 9.26 -7.57 -1.84
C TRP A 53 10.22 -8.45 -1.02
N ARG A 54 10.74 -9.52 -1.64
CA ARG A 54 11.84 -10.33 -1.11
C ARG A 54 13.14 -9.74 -1.64
N VAL A 55 13.97 -9.20 -0.74
CA VAL A 55 15.20 -8.49 -1.14
C VAL A 55 16.12 -9.42 -1.93
N GLY A 56 16.48 -9.03 -3.15
CA GLY A 56 17.33 -9.84 -4.05
C GLY A 56 16.61 -11.00 -4.77
N SER A 57 15.29 -11.19 -4.59
CA SER A 57 14.57 -12.35 -5.15
C SER A 57 13.10 -12.01 -5.51
N GLY A 58 12.88 -10.82 -6.09
CA GLY A 58 11.58 -10.43 -6.65
C GLY A 58 10.48 -10.22 -5.62
N GLY A 59 9.22 -10.26 -6.04
CA GLY A 59 8.09 -9.98 -5.15
C GLY A 59 6.75 -10.40 -5.71
N ILE A 60 5.74 -10.32 -4.85
CA ILE A 60 4.34 -10.55 -5.19
C ILE A 60 3.52 -9.31 -4.82
N PHE A 61 2.39 -9.10 -5.47
CA PHE A 61 1.48 -8.03 -5.08
C PHE A 61 0.02 -8.44 -5.27
N PHE A 62 -0.83 -7.72 -4.56
CA PHE A 62 -2.27 -7.82 -4.58
C PHE A 62 -2.85 -6.42 -4.66
N TYR A 63 -4.03 -6.29 -5.27
CA TYR A 63 -4.71 -5.00 -5.33
C TYR A 63 -6.22 -5.13 -5.19
N ASP A 64 -6.88 -4.08 -4.74
CA ASP A 64 -8.32 -3.96 -4.65
C ASP A 64 -8.75 -2.71 -5.41
N VAL A 65 -9.85 -2.80 -6.17
CA VAL A 65 -10.38 -1.65 -6.91
C VAL A 65 -11.73 -1.27 -6.30
N ARG A 66 -11.83 -0.02 -5.86
CA ARG A 66 -13.04 0.57 -5.26
C ARG A 66 -13.52 1.74 -6.10
N LYS A 67 -14.81 2.02 -6.00
CA LYS A 67 -15.50 3.12 -6.67
C LYS A 67 -16.15 3.98 -5.60
N VAL A 68 -15.79 5.25 -5.54
CA VAL A 68 -16.32 6.21 -4.55
C VAL A 68 -16.80 7.48 -5.23
N THR A 69 -17.59 8.27 -4.50
CA THR A 69 -18.02 9.60 -4.95
C THR A 69 -16.81 10.46 -5.28
N LYS A 70 -16.96 11.33 -6.28
CA LYS A 70 -15.87 12.13 -6.82
C LYS A 70 -15.19 12.99 -5.74
N ILE A 71 -13.88 12.82 -5.57
CA ILE A 71 -13.05 13.61 -4.64
C ILE A 71 -12.26 14.64 -5.44
N THR A 72 -12.67 15.91 -5.41
CA THR A 72 -12.08 16.96 -6.25
C THR A 72 -10.89 17.66 -5.60
N ASN A 73 -10.78 17.62 -4.27
CA ASN A 73 -9.72 18.27 -3.53
C ASN A 73 -8.50 17.33 -3.37
N ILE A 74 -7.32 17.78 -3.81
CA ILE A 74 -6.07 16.99 -3.75
C ILE A 74 -5.66 16.62 -2.32
N ARG A 75 -5.85 17.52 -1.36
CA ARG A 75 -5.58 17.25 0.06
C ARG A 75 -6.53 16.16 0.54
N GLN A 76 -7.84 16.32 0.33
CA GLN A 76 -8.83 15.30 0.72
C GLN A 76 -8.51 13.92 0.10
N LYS A 77 -8.09 13.91 -1.16
CA LYS A 77 -7.71 12.70 -1.88
C LYS A 77 -6.51 11.99 -1.22
N LEU A 78 -5.44 12.73 -0.92
CA LEU A 78 -4.25 12.19 -0.25
C LEU A 78 -4.55 11.68 1.17
N PHE A 79 -5.37 12.39 1.93
CA PHE A 79 -5.82 11.92 3.25
C PHE A 79 -6.66 10.65 3.14
N TYR A 80 -7.54 10.57 2.14
CA TYR A 80 -8.36 9.40 1.90
C TYR A 80 -7.51 8.18 1.50
N GLU A 81 -6.57 8.35 0.57
CA GLU A 81 -5.61 7.31 0.17
C GLU A 81 -4.75 6.82 1.34
N THR A 82 -4.29 7.76 2.17
CA THR A 82 -3.52 7.43 3.38
C THR A 82 -4.38 6.65 4.37
N SER A 83 -5.63 7.07 4.60
CA SER A 83 -6.54 6.39 5.52
C SER A 83 -6.75 4.91 5.16
N LEU A 84 -6.96 4.63 3.87
CA LEU A 84 -7.14 3.27 3.35
C LEU A 84 -5.86 2.44 3.48
N SER A 85 -4.70 3.07 3.27
CA SER A 85 -3.41 2.42 3.40
C SER A 85 -3.11 2.04 4.85
N ILE A 86 -3.40 2.94 5.80
CA ILE A 86 -3.27 2.67 7.25
C ILE A 86 -4.21 1.54 7.67
N GLU A 87 -5.48 1.60 7.27
CA GLU A 87 -6.47 0.56 7.61
C GLU A 87 -6.03 -0.83 7.12
N MET A 88 -5.52 -0.91 5.89
CA MET A 88 -5.01 -2.15 5.32
C MET A 88 -3.74 -2.63 6.05
N ALA A 89 -2.81 -1.73 6.35
CA ALA A 89 -1.59 -2.04 7.10
C ALA A 89 -1.89 -2.56 8.51
N GLN A 90 -2.86 -1.98 9.21
CA GLN A 90 -3.33 -2.46 10.52
C GLN A 90 -3.90 -3.88 10.41
N LYS A 91 -4.80 -4.12 9.46
CA LYS A 91 -5.38 -5.45 9.22
C LYS A 91 -4.31 -6.50 8.90
N LEU A 92 -3.33 -6.14 8.08
CA LEU A 92 -2.19 -7.00 7.75
C LEU A 92 -1.34 -7.30 8.98
N SER A 93 -0.97 -6.28 9.74
CA SER A 93 -0.17 -6.43 10.97
C SER A 93 -0.83 -7.38 11.95
N SER A 94 -2.14 -7.19 12.23
CA SER A 94 -2.90 -8.05 13.14
C SER A 94 -3.00 -9.49 12.64
N TYR A 95 -3.21 -9.72 11.34
CA TYR A 95 -3.39 -11.08 10.81
C TYR A 95 -2.06 -11.83 10.60
N LEU A 96 -1.02 -11.10 10.21
CA LEU A 96 0.29 -11.68 9.95
C LEU A 96 1.06 -11.96 11.23
N GLU A 97 0.66 -11.36 12.37
CA GLU A 97 1.36 -11.46 13.65
C GLU A 97 2.85 -11.17 13.48
N ILE A 98 3.16 -10.07 12.77
CA ILE A 98 4.53 -9.69 12.44
C ILE A 98 5.23 -9.28 13.74
N ASN A 99 5.82 -10.28 14.39
CA ASN A 99 6.69 -10.17 15.55
C ASN A 99 8.15 -10.53 15.17
N ASN A 100 8.41 -10.83 13.89
CA ASN A 100 9.71 -11.26 13.39
C ASN A 100 10.50 -10.07 12.81
N SER A 101 11.79 -10.01 13.16
CA SER A 101 12.75 -8.99 12.73
C SER A 101 13.00 -8.92 11.22
N ASN A 102 12.62 -9.94 10.45
CA ASN A 102 12.90 -10.05 9.02
C ASN A 102 11.76 -9.52 8.11
N CYS A 103 10.69 -8.97 8.70
CA CYS A 103 9.55 -8.43 7.96
C CYS A 103 9.09 -7.10 8.57
N ASP A 104 9.01 -6.05 7.76
CA ASP A 104 8.43 -4.77 8.14
C ASP A 104 7.26 -4.39 7.24
N ILE A 105 6.42 -3.48 7.73
CA ILE A 105 5.32 -2.87 6.97
C ILE A 105 5.61 -1.37 6.80
N ALA A 106 5.60 -0.92 5.55
CA ALA A 106 5.69 0.50 5.20
C ALA A 106 4.47 0.94 4.38
N ILE A 107 4.08 2.20 4.55
CA ILE A 107 3.05 2.85 3.76
C ILE A 107 3.71 3.75 2.71
N HIS A 108 3.35 3.53 1.45
CA HIS A 108 3.82 4.29 0.31
C HIS A 108 2.75 5.29 -0.10
N ILE A 109 3.13 6.57 -0.12
CA ILE A 109 2.22 7.67 -0.50
C ILE A 109 2.66 8.20 -1.86
N ASP A 110 1.69 8.43 -2.76
CA ASP A 110 1.95 9.06 -4.05
C ASP A 110 2.09 10.59 -3.95
N ALA A 111 3.05 11.04 -3.14
CA ALA A 111 3.36 12.45 -2.95
C ALA A 111 4.87 12.69 -3.14
N GLY A 112 5.21 13.83 -3.75
CA GLY A 112 6.60 14.31 -3.89
C GLY A 112 6.74 15.74 -3.39
N ASN A 113 7.99 16.14 -3.13
CA ASN A 113 8.31 17.48 -2.59
C ASN A 113 8.05 18.62 -3.59
N ASP A 114 8.00 18.33 -4.88
CA ASP A 114 7.91 19.35 -5.94
C ASP A 114 6.51 19.45 -6.55
N GLY A 115 5.49 19.75 -5.73
CA GLY A 115 4.13 19.92 -6.24
C GLY A 115 3.07 20.28 -5.20
N PRO A 116 1.78 20.35 -5.59
CA PRO A 116 0.67 20.74 -4.71
C PRO A 116 0.52 19.84 -3.47
N SER A 117 1.02 18.61 -3.55
CA SER A 117 1.04 17.64 -2.46
C SER A 117 2.05 17.96 -1.36
N SER A 118 3.09 18.76 -1.62
CA SER A 118 4.20 18.95 -0.69
C SER A 118 3.78 19.55 0.64
N SER A 119 2.79 20.45 0.62
CA SER A 119 2.25 21.11 1.81
C SER A 119 1.61 20.16 2.82
N VAL A 120 1.12 18.99 2.37
CA VAL A 120 0.43 18.02 3.23
C VAL A 120 1.29 16.82 3.62
N ILE A 121 2.46 16.65 2.98
CA ILE A 121 3.37 15.55 3.25
C ILE A 121 3.77 15.46 4.73
N PRO A 122 4.20 16.55 5.42
CA PRO A 122 4.63 16.44 6.81
C PRO A 122 3.52 15.92 7.74
N GLU A 123 2.28 16.36 7.51
CA GLU A 123 1.11 15.95 8.29
C GLU A 123 0.78 14.48 8.05
N ILE A 124 0.77 14.04 6.80
CA ILE A 124 0.51 12.65 6.43
C ILE A 124 1.62 11.73 6.96
N VAL A 125 2.89 12.12 6.83
CA VAL A 125 4.03 11.36 7.37
C VAL A 125 3.93 11.24 8.88
N GLY A 126 3.59 12.33 9.58
CA GLY A 126 3.35 12.33 11.02
C GLY A 126 2.22 11.38 11.41
N TRP A 127 1.12 11.39 10.66
CA TRP A 127 -0.02 10.50 10.89
C TRP A 127 0.31 9.02 10.69
N VAL A 128 1.01 8.68 9.61
CA VAL A 128 1.45 7.29 9.33
C VAL A 128 2.38 6.79 10.43
N LYS A 129 3.38 7.59 10.83
CA LYS A 129 4.31 7.25 11.91
C LYS A 129 3.59 7.11 13.25
N GLY A 130 2.67 8.03 13.57
CA GLY A 130 1.82 7.97 14.76
C GLY A 130 0.90 6.74 14.78
N SER A 131 0.63 6.15 13.61
CA SER A 131 -0.12 4.89 13.48
C SER A 131 0.74 3.64 13.60
N GLY A 132 2.06 3.79 13.84
CA GLY A 132 2.99 2.69 14.06
C GLY A 132 3.63 2.10 12.79
N PHE A 133 3.58 2.81 11.66
CA PHE A 133 4.14 2.32 10.39
C PHE A 133 5.23 3.23 9.85
N ASN A 134 6.15 2.63 9.09
CA ASN A 134 7.10 3.40 8.28
C ASN A 134 6.38 4.08 7.12
N CYS A 135 6.92 5.21 6.67
CA CYS A 135 6.30 6.05 5.66
C CYS A 135 7.32 6.41 4.57
N ASN A 136 7.01 6.06 3.33
CA ASN A 136 7.86 6.35 2.17
C ASN A 136 7.07 7.19 1.17
N THR A 137 7.72 8.23 0.63
CA THR A 137 7.18 9.13 -0.39
C THR A 137 8.01 8.99 -1.67
N LYS A 138 7.66 9.69 -2.76
CA LYS A 138 8.46 9.66 -3.99
C LYS A 138 9.89 10.14 -3.70
N PRO A 139 10.93 9.49 -4.27
CA PRO A 139 10.87 8.46 -5.31
C PRO A 139 10.66 7.02 -4.80
N ASP A 140 10.73 6.79 -3.50
CA ASP A 140 10.75 5.44 -2.91
C ASP A 140 9.36 4.77 -2.78
N SER A 141 8.29 5.46 -3.17
CA SER A 141 6.89 5.05 -2.95
C SER A 141 6.28 4.12 -4.03
N TYR A 142 7.03 3.12 -4.52
CA TYR A 142 6.65 2.30 -5.69
C TYR A 142 5.25 1.65 -5.67
N ALA A 143 4.75 1.20 -4.50
CA ALA A 143 3.43 0.57 -4.42
C ALA A 143 2.29 1.53 -4.79
N ALA A 144 2.39 2.81 -4.39
CA ALA A 144 1.43 3.85 -4.78
C ALA A 144 1.77 4.44 -6.16
N SER A 145 3.02 4.88 -6.36
CA SER A 145 3.43 5.65 -7.53
C SER A 145 3.54 4.85 -8.82
N SER A 146 3.71 3.52 -8.73
CA SER A 146 3.84 2.63 -9.89
C SER A 146 2.70 1.61 -9.96
N ILE A 147 2.54 0.76 -8.94
CA ILE A 147 1.57 -0.34 -9.01
C ILE A 147 0.14 0.21 -8.97
N ALA A 148 -0.22 0.99 -7.94
CA ALA A 148 -1.58 1.52 -7.81
C ALA A 148 -1.94 2.45 -8.97
N ASN A 149 -1.05 3.39 -9.32
CA ASN A 149 -1.17 4.29 -10.47
C ASN A 149 -1.40 3.55 -11.82
N LYS A 150 -0.76 2.39 -12.04
CA LYS A 150 -1.01 1.58 -13.25
C LYS A 150 -2.45 1.06 -13.32
N TYR A 151 -3.03 0.68 -12.18
CA TYR A 151 -4.37 0.08 -12.13
C TYR A 151 -5.47 1.10 -11.88
N SER A 152 -5.14 2.31 -11.40
CA SER A 152 -6.10 3.41 -11.19
C SER A 152 -6.44 4.12 -12.49
N LYS A 153 -5.47 4.26 -13.39
CA LYS A 153 -5.64 4.80 -14.76
C LYS A 153 -6.51 3.95 -15.68
#